data_AF-A0A0Y5I3A7-F1
#
_entry.id   AF-A0A0Y5I3A7-F1
#
_cell.length_a   1.000
_cell.length_b   1.000
_cell.length_c   1.000
_cell.angle_alpha   90.00
_cell.angle_beta   90.00
_cell.angle_gamma   90.00
#
_symmetry.space_group_name_H-M   'P 1'
#
loop_
_entity.id
_entity.type
_entity.pdbx_description
1 polymer ?
#
loop_
_entity_poly.entity_id
_entity_poly.type
_entity_poly.pdbx_seq_one_letter_code
_entity_poly.pdbx_strand_id
1 'polypeptide(L)'
;MAKSFNQAASELTDIFPNISLTGFDGVNYPVTVNCPMHGNVRYSTFNALIKSKYGCPECAKMSKTQTPPNVGKPLLILDTTTNETLTFPSVTAAGAALGVHFQQINHRLKGRTSPDNLISNRYKVLGYDR
;
A
#
# COMPACT_ATOMS: atom_id res chain seq x y z
N MET A 1 13.18 -12.11 -32.12
CA MET A 1 14.38 -11.25 -32.20
C MET A 1 15.01 -11.20 -30.82
N ALA A 2 16.26 -11.66 -30.68
CA ALA A 2 17.01 -11.50 -29.43
C ALA A 2 17.36 -10.02 -29.29
N LYS A 3 16.86 -9.35 -28.25
CA LYS A 3 17.29 -7.98 -27.93
C LYS A 3 18.72 -8.05 -27.42
N SER A 4 19.62 -7.28 -28.00
CA SER A 4 21.01 -7.18 -27.53
C SER A 4 21.08 -6.27 -26.29
N PHE A 5 22.10 -6.47 -25.43
CA PHE A 5 22.34 -5.65 -24.22
C PHE A 5 22.25 -4.14 -24.51
N ASN A 6 22.87 -3.70 -25.59
CA ASN A 6 22.93 -2.28 -25.95
C ASN A 6 21.54 -1.72 -26.33
N GLN A 7 20.73 -2.50 -27.05
CA GLN A 7 19.36 -2.10 -27.40
C GLN A 7 18.49 -1.97 -26.14
N ALA A 8 18.58 -2.95 -25.24
CA ALA A 8 17.87 -2.96 -23.98
C ALA A 8 18.29 -1.78 -23.08
N ALA A 9 19.58 -1.45 -23.04
CA ALA A 9 20.09 -0.30 -22.28
C ALA A 9 19.56 1.02 -22.84
N SER A 10 19.58 1.22 -24.17
CA SER A 10 19.06 2.43 -24.80
C SER A 10 17.56 2.61 -24.58
N GLU A 11 16.76 1.55 -24.77
CA GLU A 11 15.32 1.56 -24.46
C GLU A 11 15.06 1.91 -22.99
N LEU A 12 15.88 1.38 -22.08
CA LEU A 12 15.72 1.67 -20.65
C LEU A 12 16.04 3.12 -20.31
N THR A 13 17.12 3.68 -20.86
CA THR A 13 17.53 5.06 -20.61
C THR A 13 16.56 6.08 -21.22
N ASP A 14 15.91 5.74 -22.34
CA ASP A 14 14.84 6.56 -22.94
C ASP A 14 13.62 6.68 -22.02
N ILE A 15 13.20 5.55 -21.43
CA ILE A 15 12.03 5.51 -20.53
C ILE A 15 12.38 6.05 -19.14
N PHE A 16 13.55 5.69 -18.62
CA PHE A 16 14.01 6.03 -17.28
C PHE A 16 15.45 6.58 -17.33
N PRO A 17 15.63 7.89 -17.55
CA PRO A 17 16.97 8.50 -17.63
C PRO A 17 17.75 8.43 -16.30
N ASN A 18 17.04 8.17 -15.20
CA ASN A 18 17.62 8.13 -13.85
C ASN A 18 18.14 6.75 -13.45
N ILE A 19 17.99 5.69 -14.27
CA ILE A 19 18.49 4.35 -13.94
C ILE A 19 19.35 3.80 -15.07
N SER A 20 20.29 2.92 -14.74
CA SER A 20 21.22 2.35 -15.72
C SER A 20 21.19 0.83 -15.67
N LEU A 21 21.16 0.18 -16.84
CA LEU A 21 21.20 -1.28 -16.95
C LEU A 21 22.64 -1.76 -16.70
N THR A 22 22.82 -2.66 -15.72
CA THR A 22 24.14 -3.19 -15.33
C THR A 22 24.31 -4.68 -15.66
N GLY A 23 23.22 -5.45 -15.71
CA GLY A 23 23.25 -6.85 -16.11
C GLY A 23 22.02 -7.21 -16.94
N PHE A 24 22.24 -7.81 -18.11
CA PHE A 24 21.17 -8.27 -19.00
C PHE A 24 21.63 -9.55 -19.73
N ASP A 25 21.02 -10.66 -19.35
CA ASP A 25 21.21 -11.98 -19.97
C ASP A 25 20.08 -12.32 -20.96
N GLY A 26 19.03 -11.50 -21.00
CA GLY A 26 17.92 -11.60 -21.95
C GLY A 26 16.59 -11.11 -21.39
N VAL A 27 15.57 -11.06 -22.24
CA VAL A 27 14.27 -10.43 -21.89
C VAL A 27 13.50 -11.19 -20.79
N ASN A 28 13.60 -12.53 -20.80
CA ASN A 28 12.99 -13.42 -19.81
C ASN A 28 13.95 -13.82 -18.68
N TYR A 29 15.16 -13.27 -18.68
CA TYR A 29 16.14 -13.53 -17.64
C TYR A 29 16.15 -12.39 -16.62
N PRO A 30 16.62 -12.66 -15.40
CA PRO A 30 16.76 -11.62 -14.40
C PRO A 30 17.73 -10.55 -14.89
N VAL A 31 17.38 -9.28 -14.65
CA VAL A 31 18.19 -8.13 -15.03
C VAL A 31 18.55 -7.32 -13.80
N THR A 32 19.73 -6.72 -13.81
CA THR A 32 20.18 -5.85 -12.73
C THR A 32 20.24 -4.42 -13.24
N VAL A 33 19.62 -3.49 -12.52
CA VAL A 33 19.68 -2.06 -12.82
C VAL A 33 20.22 -1.31 -11.62
N ASN A 34 20.95 -0.23 -11.88
CA ASN A 34 21.44 0.66 -10.86
C ASN A 34 20.49 1.86 -10.73
N CYS A 35 19.93 2.04 -9.55
CA CYS A 35 19.12 3.18 -9.17
C CYS A 35 19.95 4.14 -8.29
N PRO A 36 19.99 5.45 -8.56
CA PRO A 36 20.81 6.40 -7.80
C PRO A 36 20.38 6.53 -6.34
N MET A 37 19.12 6.23 -6.02
CA MET A 37 18.60 6.29 -4.65
C MET A 37 18.74 4.97 -3.88
N HIS A 38 18.71 3.82 -4.57
CA HIS A 38 18.62 2.49 -3.94
C HIS A 38 19.78 1.55 -4.32
N GLY A 39 20.70 1.98 -5.19
CA GLY A 39 21.79 1.18 -5.72
C GLY A 39 21.33 0.09 -6.69
N ASN A 40 22.03 -1.04 -6.69
CA ASN A 40 21.75 -2.18 -7.56
C ASN A 40 20.47 -2.90 -7.13
N VAL A 41 19.45 -2.84 -7.98
CA VAL A 41 18.18 -3.55 -7.80
C VAL A 41 18.01 -4.60 -8.89
N ARG A 42 17.48 -5.76 -8.50
CA ARG A 42 17.28 -6.90 -9.40
C ARG A 42 15.82 -7.03 -9.78
N TYR A 43 15.57 -7.20 -11.07
CA TYR A 43 14.27 -7.51 -11.63
C TYR A 43 14.24 -8.96 -12.11
N SER A 44 13.08 -9.61 -11.97
CA SER A 44 12.90 -10.99 -12.43
C SER A 44 12.97 -11.11 -13.95
N THR A 45 12.53 -10.09 -14.68
CA THR A 45 12.58 -10.03 -16.15
C THR A 45 12.75 -8.58 -16.63
N PHE A 46 13.35 -8.40 -17.80
CA PHE A 46 13.47 -7.08 -18.44
C PHE A 46 12.10 -6.46 -18.78
N ASN A 47 11.12 -7.30 -19.15
CA ASN A 47 9.77 -6.83 -19.45
C ASN A 47 9.07 -6.25 -18.20
N ALA A 48 9.31 -6.84 -17.02
CA ALA A 48 8.77 -6.31 -15.76
C ALA A 48 9.37 -4.93 -15.41
N LEU A 49 10.64 -4.74 -15.73
CA LEU A 49 11.34 -3.46 -15.57
C LEU A 49 10.71 -2.37 -16.47
N ILE A 50 10.59 -2.61 -17.78
CA ILE A 50 9.99 -1.65 -18.73
C ILE A 50 8.54 -1.29 -18.37
N LYS A 51 7.75 -2.29 -17.95
CA LYS A 51 6.35 -2.09 -17.55
C LYS A 51 6.19 -1.37 -16.21
N SER A 52 7.26 -1.21 -15.43
CA SER A 52 7.19 -0.58 -14.11
C SER A 52 7.09 0.93 -14.23
N LYS A 53 6.11 1.57 -13.59
CA LYS A 53 5.93 3.03 -13.66
C LYS A 53 7.14 3.87 -13.19
N TYR A 54 7.95 3.32 -12.28
CA TYR A 54 9.05 4.04 -11.62
C TYR A 54 10.44 3.51 -11.98
N GLY A 55 10.54 2.45 -12.80
CA GLY A 55 11.80 1.81 -13.18
C GLY A 55 12.60 1.12 -12.06
N CYS A 56 12.38 1.47 -10.80
CA CYS A 56 12.97 0.83 -9.61
C CYS A 56 11.86 0.30 -8.69
N PRO A 57 11.96 -0.95 -8.19
CA PRO A 57 10.89 -1.57 -7.41
C PRO A 57 10.82 -0.96 -6.01
N GLU A 58 11.95 -0.52 -5.47
CA GLU A 58 12.02 0.16 -4.17
C GLU A 58 11.39 1.56 -4.24
N CYS A 59 11.66 2.33 -5.30
CA CYS A 59 10.96 3.59 -5.56
C CYS A 59 9.44 3.38 -5.66
N ALA A 60 9.01 2.32 -6.34
CA ALA A 60 7.58 2.00 -6.47
C ALA A 60 6.93 1.62 -5.13
N LYS A 61 7.66 0.97 -4.21
CA LYS A 61 7.17 0.67 -2.85
C LYS A 61 7.06 1.93 -2.00
N MET A 62 8.01 2.85 -2.09
CA MET A 62 7.99 4.12 -1.36
C MET A 62 6.71 4.90 -1.70
N SER A 63 6.33 4.98 -2.98
CA SER A 63 5.11 5.67 -3.42
C SER A 63 3.82 5.02 -2.91
N LYS A 64 3.78 3.70 -2.68
CA LYS A 64 2.60 3.02 -2.12
C LYS A 64 2.42 3.23 -0.63
N THR A 65 3.51 3.51 0.08
CA THR A 65 3.52 3.60 1.55
C THR A 65 3.15 5.00 2.03
N GLN A 66 3.15 5.99 1.15
CA GLN A 66 2.59 7.34 1.40
C GLN A 66 1.06 7.35 1.31
N THR A 67 0.38 6.42 2.00
CA THR A 67 -0.94 6.82 2.51
C THR A 67 -0.64 7.71 3.71
N PRO A 68 -1.04 8.99 3.72
CA PRO A 68 -0.88 9.81 4.91
C PRO A 68 -1.47 9.06 6.11
N PRO A 69 -0.94 9.25 7.34
CA PRO A 69 -1.61 8.75 8.53
C PRO A 69 -3.05 9.22 8.40
N ASN A 70 -3.97 8.25 8.38
CA ASN A 70 -5.39 8.44 8.16
C ASN A 70 -5.85 9.63 9.02
N VAL A 71 -5.92 10.85 8.45
CA VAL A 71 -6.65 11.96 9.02
C VAL A 71 -8.10 11.59 8.76
N GLY A 72 -8.53 10.56 9.48
CA GLY A 72 -9.82 9.97 9.34
C GLY A 72 -10.83 11.01 9.76
N LYS A 73 -11.98 11.02 9.10
CA LYS A 73 -13.15 11.67 9.69
C LYS A 73 -13.35 11.06 11.09
N PRO A 74 -13.64 11.87 12.11
CA PRO A 74 -13.90 11.32 13.42
C PRO A 74 -15.04 10.30 13.32
N LEU A 75 -14.90 9.17 14.00
CA LEU A 75 -15.91 8.12 14.01
C LEU A 75 -16.56 8.02 15.38
N LEU A 76 -17.84 7.66 15.37
CA LEU A 76 -18.68 7.50 16.54
C LEU A 76 -18.90 6.01 16.82
N ILE A 77 -18.61 5.61 18.05
CA ILE A 77 -18.81 4.25 18.55
C ILE A 77 -19.64 4.32 19.82
N LEU A 78 -20.76 3.61 19.84
CA LEU A 78 -21.62 3.47 21.01
C LEU A 78 -21.14 2.30 21.86
N ASP A 79 -20.86 2.53 23.14
CA ASP A 79 -20.69 1.46 24.13
C ASP A 79 -22.08 1.03 24.63
N THR A 80 -22.47 -0.21 24.37
CA THR A 80 -23.78 -0.73 24.79
C THR A 80 -23.87 -1.01 26.29
N THR A 81 -22.74 -0.96 27.01
CA THR A 81 -22.69 -1.20 28.46
C THR A 81 -22.97 0.09 29.22
N THR A 82 -22.40 1.21 28.77
CA THR A 82 -22.55 2.52 29.42
C THR A 82 -23.56 3.43 28.73
N ASN A 83 -24.03 3.04 27.53
CA ASN A 83 -24.85 3.87 26.63
C ASN A 83 -24.20 5.19 26.22
N GLU A 84 -22.87 5.27 26.29
CA GLU A 84 -22.10 6.46 25.92
C GLU A 84 -21.60 6.36 24.48
N THR A 85 -21.59 7.50 23.78
CA THR A 85 -21.03 7.59 22.44
C THR A 85 -19.61 8.15 22.51
N LEU A 86 -18.65 7.34 22.07
CA LEU A 86 -17.24 7.65 22.04
C LEU A 86 -16.84 8.15 20.65
N THR A 87 -16.21 9.32 20.60
CA THR A 87 -15.68 9.91 19.36
C THR A 87 -14.19 9.66 19.27
N PHE A 88 -13.75 9.06 18.16
CA PHE A 88 -12.35 8.80 17.90
C PHE A 88 -11.87 9.55 16.66
N PRO A 89 -10.63 10.08 16.65
CA PRO A 89 -10.10 10.81 15.50
C PRO A 89 -9.82 9.91 14.28
N SER A 90 -9.70 8.59 14.47
CA SER A 90 -9.50 7.63 13.38
C SER A 90 -9.85 6.20 13.79
N VAL A 91 -10.11 5.34 12.80
CA VAL A 91 -10.42 3.91 13.00
C VAL A 91 -9.28 3.21 13.74
N THR A 92 -8.03 3.61 13.47
CA THR A 92 -6.85 3.08 14.14
C THR A 92 -6.80 3.49 15.62
N ALA A 93 -7.11 4.76 15.93
CA ALA A 93 -7.19 5.23 17.31
C ALA A 93 -8.30 4.53 18.09
N ALA A 94 -9.47 4.34 17.48
CA ALA A 94 -10.54 3.54 18.05
C ALA A 94 -10.11 2.08 18.29
N GLY A 95 -9.42 1.46 17.33
CA GLY A 95 -8.90 0.11 17.46
C GLY A 95 -7.94 -0.03 18.65
N ALA A 96 -6.98 0.90 18.77
CA ALA A 96 -6.04 0.94 19.88
C ALA A 96 -6.73 1.16 21.23
N ALA A 97 -7.67 2.10 21.33
CA ALA A 97 -8.37 2.42 22.57
C ALA A 97 -9.29 1.28 23.04
N LEU A 98 -9.95 0.59 22.10
CA LEU A 98 -10.88 -0.49 22.38
C LEU A 98 -10.20 -1.88 22.46
N GLY A 99 -8.89 -1.96 22.16
CA GLY A 99 -8.15 -3.22 22.14
C GLY A 99 -8.55 -4.16 20.99
N VAL A 100 -8.99 -3.61 19.87
CA VAL A 100 -9.54 -4.36 18.72
C VAL A 100 -8.80 -4.03 17.44
N HIS A 101 -8.67 -5.02 16.56
CA HIS A 101 -8.04 -4.80 15.27
C HIS A 101 -8.88 -3.85 14.40
N PHE A 102 -8.26 -2.80 13.85
CA PHE A 102 -8.91 -1.75 13.04
C PHE A 102 -9.77 -2.30 11.89
N GLN A 103 -9.40 -3.48 11.35
CA GLN A 103 -10.14 -4.13 10.27
C GLN A 103 -11.52 -4.60 10.69
N GLN A 104 -11.72 -4.94 11.98
CA GLN A 104 -13.04 -5.24 12.51
C GLN A 104 -13.95 -4.03 12.39
N ILE A 105 -13.50 -2.85 12.86
CA ILE A 105 -14.25 -1.59 12.74
C ILE A 105 -14.56 -1.26 11.27
N ASN A 106 -13.59 -1.44 10.38
CA ASN A 106 -13.79 -1.20 8.94
C ASN A 106 -14.81 -2.14 8.28
N HIS A 107 -14.88 -3.41 8.67
CA HIS A 107 -15.89 -4.32 8.14
C HIS A 107 -17.31 -3.89 8.55
N ARG A 108 -17.45 -3.33 9.77
CA ARG A 108 -18.72 -2.79 10.29
C ARG A 108 -19.11 -1.51 9.55
N LEU A 109 -18.16 -0.59 9.36
CA LEU A 109 -18.38 0.65 8.57
C LEU A 109 -18.77 0.35 7.11
N LYS A 110 -18.24 -0.71 6.51
CA LYS A 110 -18.54 -1.12 5.13
C LYS A 110 -19.79 -2.00 4.99
N GLY A 111 -20.53 -2.25 6.07
CA GLY A 111 -21.74 -3.09 6.06
C GLY A 111 -21.47 -4.55 5.69
N ARG A 112 -20.23 -5.05 5.81
CA ARG A 112 -19.83 -6.41 5.40
C ARG A 112 -20.19 -7.49 6.41
N THR A 113 -21.06 -7.19 7.37
CA THR A 113 -21.25 -8.08 8.52
C THR A 113 -22.68 -8.04 9.06
N SER A 114 -23.11 -9.18 9.62
CA SER A 114 -24.45 -9.52 10.15
C SER A 114 -25.06 -8.49 11.11
N PRO A 115 -26.40 -8.46 11.26
CA PRO A 115 -27.18 -7.31 11.77
C PRO A 115 -26.83 -6.81 13.17
N ASP A 116 -26.35 -7.66 14.09
CA ASP A 116 -26.00 -7.23 15.44
C ASP A 116 -24.76 -6.32 15.48
N ASN A 117 -23.85 -6.45 14.53
CA ASN A 117 -22.72 -5.55 14.25
C ASN A 117 -21.85 -5.06 15.45
N LEU A 118 -21.90 -5.73 16.61
CA LEU A 118 -21.11 -5.39 17.78
C LEU A 118 -19.65 -5.85 17.63
N ILE A 119 -18.72 -4.98 17.97
CA ILE A 119 -17.31 -5.31 18.15
C ILE A 119 -17.14 -5.82 19.58
N SER A 120 -16.48 -6.96 19.73
CA SER A 120 -16.26 -7.61 21.04
C SER A 120 -17.53 -7.79 21.86
N ASN A 121 -18.69 -7.91 21.18
CA ASN A 121 -20.02 -7.99 21.80
C ASN A 121 -20.38 -6.80 22.72
N ARG A 122 -19.75 -5.64 22.53
CA ARG A 122 -19.90 -4.45 23.39
C ARG A 122 -20.01 -3.13 22.64
N TYR A 123 -19.30 -2.96 21.53
CA TYR A 123 -19.20 -1.66 20.86
C TYR A 123 -19.92 -1.67 19.53
N LYS A 124 -20.91 -0.78 19.35
CA LYS A 124 -21.63 -0.61 18.09
C LYS A 124 -21.05 0.57 17.31
N VAL A 125 -20.57 0.30 16.09
CA VAL A 125 -20.04 1.35 15.22
C VAL A 125 -21.21 2.10 14.58
N LEU A 126 -21.34 3.41 14.86
CA LEU A 126 -22.42 4.25 14.33
C LEU A 126 -22.07 4.82 12.96
N GLY A 127 -20.79 5.10 12.70
CA GLY A 127 -20.32 5.67 11.43
C GLY A 127 -19.30 6.77 11.63
N TYR A 128 -19.12 7.58 10.60
CA TYR A 128 -18.36 8.83 10.68
C TYR A 128 -19.28 9.97 11.14
N ASP A 129 -18.74 10.85 11.96
CA ASP A 129 -19.34 12.15 12.27
C ASP A 129 -19.48 12.95 10.95
N ARG A 130 -20.68 13.46 10.67
CA ARG A 130 -21.03 14.13 9.39
C ARG A 130 -20.92 15.64 9.50
#